data_AF-A0A378IY58-F1
#
_entry.id   AF-A0A378IY58-F1
#
_cell.length_a   1.000
_cell.length_b   1.000
_cell.length_c   1.000
_cell.angle_alpha   90.00
_cell.angle_beta   90.00
_cell.angle_gamma   90.00
#
_symmetry.space_group_name_H-M   'P 1'
#
loop_
_entity.id
_entity.type
_entity.pdbx_description
1 polymer ?
#
loop_
_entity_poly.entity_id
_entity_poly.type
_entity_poly.pdbx_seq_one_letter_code
_entity_poly.pdbx_strand_id
1 'polypeptide(L)'
;MAAKSNLPQIVILSRSPSASGEILSQDSEGGNLALGMSESFVYIPIILVEQSLVTPDYELYLFKDHENLSEKIDEIIKAGRDAIILLGSGKGRVAYFIEDKGLVSATPSQIRYGFDVEKLNLLQLDDNQKVDRANNDWVTVRGVIRQLRLQSGRGNEVEVNGTRTGHHVFSQSFGPCNPVLARRKKDNQFVLHHADSSSVDDTGGIGAFLQSVKLGEGAQGVFVVQNPKVKRNVVKAPLIAGGIAVQLQDQNVKRINLPEGFTAIACINGNTVILASKLVVFHDNAEKETLLHDLSEAQSSMEKSREINSHSGPDIIVLSQTLKDVVTVNDEMKKKLNGKEEPYKELINNLKELGIEEKTTEKKSIFQRLLKL
;
A
#
# COMPACT_ATOMS: atom_id res chain seq x y z
N MET A 1 -18.67 -13.45 21.82
CA MET A 1 -19.21 -13.97 20.55
C MET A 1 -19.36 -12.78 19.62
N ALA A 2 -18.45 -12.60 18.65
CA ALA A 2 -18.57 -11.52 17.67
C ALA A 2 -19.77 -11.84 16.77
N ALA A 3 -20.66 -10.85 16.57
CA ALA A 3 -21.71 -10.97 15.57
C ALA A 3 -21.05 -11.37 14.24
N LYS A 4 -21.54 -12.42 13.59
CA LYS A 4 -21.13 -12.71 12.21
C LYS A 4 -21.50 -11.49 11.38
N SER A 5 -20.55 -10.60 11.12
CA SER A 5 -20.77 -9.53 10.16
C SER A 5 -20.95 -10.22 8.81
N ASN A 6 -22.14 -10.14 8.23
CA ASN A 6 -22.35 -10.49 6.83
C ASN A 6 -21.65 -9.41 6.01
N LEU A 7 -20.33 -9.56 5.80
CA LEU A 7 -19.58 -8.65 4.96
C LEU A 7 -20.08 -8.80 3.52
N PRO A 8 -20.43 -7.69 2.85
CA PRO A 8 -20.86 -7.73 1.46
C PRO A 8 -19.68 -8.06 0.54
N GLN A 9 -19.97 -8.55 -0.67
CA GLN A 9 -18.93 -8.84 -1.68
C GLN A 9 -18.31 -7.58 -2.28
N ILE A 10 -19.06 -6.47 -2.23
CA ILE A 10 -18.64 -5.15 -2.68
C ILE A 10 -18.70 -4.21 -1.48
N VAL A 11 -17.59 -3.53 -1.20
CA VAL A 11 -17.52 -2.45 -0.21
C VAL A 11 -17.16 -1.16 -0.93
N ILE A 12 -17.87 -0.09 -0.60
CA ILE A 12 -17.63 1.25 -1.09
C ILE A 12 -16.90 2.02 0.00
N LEU A 13 -15.76 2.62 -0.34
CA LEU A 13 -14.97 3.48 0.53
C LEU A 13 -15.05 4.92 0.01
N SER A 14 -15.58 5.80 0.84
CA SER A 14 -15.81 7.21 0.49
C SER A 14 -15.27 8.13 1.58
N ARG A 15 -14.96 9.37 1.23
CA ARG A 15 -14.53 10.36 2.20
C ARG A 15 -15.69 10.66 3.16
N SER A 16 -15.43 10.66 4.46
CA SER A 16 -16.42 11.10 5.43
C SER A 16 -16.70 12.60 5.26
N PRO A 17 -17.98 13.03 5.30
CA PRO A 17 -18.35 14.44 5.38
C PRO A 17 -17.83 15.13 6.65
N SER A 18 -17.40 14.35 7.66
CA SER A 18 -16.86 14.87 8.90
C SER A 18 -15.45 15.45 8.72
N ALA A 19 -15.12 16.44 9.54
CA ALA A 19 -13.81 17.10 9.52
C ALA A 19 -12.65 16.20 9.98
N SER A 20 -12.92 15.00 10.51
CA SER A 20 -11.88 14.06 11.01
C SER A 20 -11.08 13.39 9.89
N GLY A 21 -11.55 13.45 8.64
CA GLY A 21 -10.89 12.81 7.51
C GLY A 21 -10.95 11.28 7.55
N GLU A 22 -11.90 10.71 8.30
CA GLU A 22 -12.18 9.28 8.31
C GLU A 22 -12.76 8.82 6.97
N ILE A 23 -12.55 7.54 6.66
CA ILE A 23 -13.15 6.86 5.52
C ILE A 23 -14.44 6.21 5.99
N LEU A 24 -15.54 6.50 5.28
CA LEU A 24 -16.79 5.79 5.41
C LEU A 24 -16.75 4.51 4.59
N SER A 25 -17.26 3.43 5.16
CA SER A 25 -17.45 2.15 4.49
C SER A 25 -18.93 1.82 4.35
N GLN A 26 -19.38 1.55 3.13
CA GLN A 26 -20.77 1.22 2.82
C GLN A 26 -20.88 -0.06 1.99
N ASP A 27 -22.03 -0.72 2.06
CA ASP A 27 -22.41 -1.75 1.10
C ASP A 27 -22.95 -1.13 -0.21
N SER A 28 -23.32 -1.99 -1.17
CA SER A 28 -23.86 -1.59 -2.47
C SER A 28 -25.23 -0.90 -2.40
N GLU A 29 -25.96 -1.01 -1.29
CA GLU A 29 -27.26 -0.39 -1.07
C GLU A 29 -27.15 0.94 -0.30
N GLY A 30 -25.91 1.34 0.07
CA GLY A 30 -25.63 2.53 0.86
C GLY A 30 -25.70 2.32 2.37
N GLY A 31 -25.89 1.08 2.83
CA GLY A 31 -25.87 0.71 4.24
C GLY A 31 -24.46 0.87 4.83
N ASN A 32 -24.36 1.53 5.98
CA ASN A 32 -23.08 1.73 6.66
C ASN A 32 -22.57 0.41 7.25
N LEU A 33 -21.29 0.12 7.00
CA LEU A 33 -20.57 -1.01 7.56
C LEU A 33 -19.74 -0.56 8.77
N ALA A 34 -19.54 -1.45 9.73
CA ALA A 34 -18.71 -1.19 10.92
C ALA A 34 -17.19 -1.31 10.65
N LEU A 35 -16.75 -1.23 9.40
CA LEU A 35 -15.32 -1.24 9.08
C LEU A 35 -14.70 0.10 9.50
N GLY A 36 -13.49 0.07 10.05
CA GLY A 36 -12.83 1.25 10.62
C GLY A 36 -13.20 1.57 12.06
N MET A 37 -14.18 0.88 12.67
CA MET A 37 -14.57 1.10 14.07
C MET A 37 -13.70 0.34 15.08
N SER A 38 -13.08 -0.75 14.66
CA SER A 38 -12.22 -1.60 15.47
C SER A 38 -11.12 -2.22 14.62
N GLU A 39 -10.10 -2.78 15.28
CA GLU A 39 -9.05 -3.50 14.56
C GLU A 39 -9.63 -4.68 13.79
N SER A 40 -9.60 -4.59 12.46
CA SER A 40 -10.21 -5.59 11.60
C SER A 40 -9.31 -5.88 10.40
N PHE A 41 -9.09 -7.15 10.15
CA PHE A 41 -8.46 -7.60 8.92
C PHE A 41 -9.53 -8.39 8.15
N VAL A 42 -9.82 -8.00 6.91
CA VAL A 42 -10.91 -8.59 6.14
C VAL A 42 -10.49 -8.85 4.70
N TYR A 43 -11.09 -9.88 4.11
CA TYR A 43 -11.08 -10.10 2.68
C TYR A 43 -12.42 -9.65 2.10
N ILE A 44 -12.37 -8.73 1.14
CA ILE A 44 -13.51 -8.24 0.37
C ILE A 44 -13.18 -8.41 -1.11
N PRO A 45 -13.95 -9.16 -1.91
CA PRO A 45 -13.65 -9.36 -3.33
C PRO A 45 -13.43 -8.07 -4.10
N ILE A 46 -14.38 -7.13 -4.01
CA ILE A 46 -14.29 -5.84 -4.71
C ILE A 46 -14.41 -4.70 -3.73
N ILE A 47 -13.46 -3.77 -3.84
CA ILE A 47 -13.57 -2.46 -3.20
C ILE A 47 -13.75 -1.38 -4.27
N LEU A 48 -14.80 -0.59 -4.13
CA LEU A 48 -14.96 0.66 -4.85
C LEU A 48 -14.39 1.77 -3.97
N VAL A 49 -13.52 2.60 -4.51
CA VAL A 49 -12.86 3.68 -3.75
C VAL A 49 -13.13 5.01 -4.45
N GLU A 50 -13.61 5.98 -3.70
CA GLU A 50 -13.81 7.33 -4.21
C GLU A 50 -12.46 7.94 -4.63
N GLN A 51 -12.41 8.58 -5.80
CA GLN A 51 -11.18 9.15 -6.37
C GLN A 51 -10.48 10.14 -5.42
N SER A 52 -11.25 10.85 -4.59
CA SER A 52 -10.73 11.77 -3.57
C SER A 52 -9.85 11.07 -2.51
N LEU A 53 -9.97 9.75 -2.35
CA LEU A 53 -9.22 8.94 -1.39
C LEU A 53 -7.94 8.30 -1.94
N VAL A 54 -7.71 8.33 -3.25
CA VAL A 54 -6.49 7.83 -3.91
C VAL A 54 -5.67 8.99 -4.47
N THR A 55 -4.67 8.80 -5.32
CA THR A 55 -3.95 9.94 -5.92
C THR A 55 -4.75 10.47 -7.11
N PRO A 56 -5.27 11.72 -7.06
CA PRO A 56 -5.82 12.36 -8.25
C PRO A 56 -4.82 12.42 -9.39
N ASP A 57 -5.34 12.45 -10.62
CA ASP A 57 -4.57 12.87 -11.79
C ASP A 57 -4.39 14.40 -11.76
N TYR A 58 -3.48 14.87 -10.90
CA TYR A 58 -3.18 16.31 -10.81
C TYR A 58 -2.61 16.83 -12.13
N GLU A 59 -2.92 18.09 -12.41
CA GLU A 59 -2.12 18.93 -13.28
C GLU A 59 -0.96 19.52 -12.47
N LEU A 60 0.24 19.55 -13.05
CA LEU A 60 1.41 20.10 -12.37
C LEU A 60 1.77 21.43 -13.03
N TYR A 61 1.82 22.49 -12.25
CA TYR A 61 2.23 23.83 -12.68
C TYR A 61 3.54 24.18 -12.00
N LEU A 62 4.50 24.70 -12.77
CA LEU A 62 5.82 25.08 -12.28
C LEU A 62 6.00 26.60 -12.40
N PHE A 63 5.81 27.34 -11.31
CA PHE A 63 6.01 28.79 -11.30
C PHE A 63 7.33 29.15 -10.62
N LYS A 64 8.03 30.15 -11.16
CA LYS A 64 9.32 30.62 -10.60
C LYS A 64 9.15 31.60 -9.44
N ASP A 65 8.11 32.43 -9.50
CA ASP A 65 7.86 33.53 -8.57
C ASP A 65 6.35 33.70 -8.29
N HIS A 66 6.04 34.58 -7.35
CA HIS A 66 4.68 34.82 -6.86
C HIS A 66 3.87 35.75 -7.78
N GLU A 67 4.36 36.12 -8.97
CA GLU A 67 3.69 37.08 -9.83
C GLU A 67 2.31 36.54 -10.28
N ASN A 68 1.28 37.32 -9.97
CA ASN A 68 -0.15 37.02 -10.24
C ASN A 68 -0.58 35.63 -9.73
N LEU A 69 0.04 35.14 -8.64
CA LEU A 69 -0.23 33.79 -8.13
C LEU A 69 -1.70 33.60 -7.73
N SER A 70 -2.33 34.60 -7.13
CA SER A 70 -3.75 34.52 -6.75
C SER A 70 -4.65 34.38 -7.98
N GLU A 71 -4.40 35.16 -9.03
CA GLU A 71 -5.15 35.10 -10.28
C GLU A 71 -4.97 33.75 -10.98
N LYS A 72 -3.73 33.25 -11.05
CA LYS A 72 -3.41 31.92 -11.58
C LYS A 72 -4.11 30.80 -10.80
N ILE A 73 -4.15 30.88 -9.47
CA ILE A 73 -4.88 29.92 -8.64
C ILE A 73 -6.39 29.96 -8.97
N ASP A 74 -6.97 31.15 -9.06
CA ASP A 74 -8.40 31.31 -9.38
C ASP A 74 -8.74 30.78 -10.79
N GLU A 75 -7.86 30.97 -11.77
CA GLU A 75 -8.01 30.43 -13.12
C GLU A 75 -7.97 28.89 -13.13
N ILE A 76 -7.03 28.29 -12.41
CA ILE A 76 -6.93 26.83 -12.30
C ILE A 76 -8.15 26.25 -11.58
N ILE A 77 -8.62 26.91 -10.51
CA ILE A 77 -9.86 26.53 -9.80
C ILE A 77 -11.05 26.59 -10.76
N LYS A 78 -11.19 27.65 -11.56
CA LYS A 78 -12.27 27.79 -12.57
C LYS A 78 -12.21 26.70 -13.64
N ALA A 79 -11.01 26.23 -14.01
CA ALA A 79 -10.84 25.11 -14.93
C ALA A 79 -11.32 23.76 -14.35
N GLY A 80 -11.51 23.68 -13.03
CA GLY A 80 -12.13 22.53 -12.36
C GLY A 80 -11.27 21.28 -12.35
N ARG A 81 -9.94 21.42 -12.46
CA ARG A 81 -8.98 20.31 -12.41
C ARG A 81 -8.20 20.36 -11.09
N ASP A 82 -7.96 19.19 -10.51
CA ASP A 82 -7.03 19.07 -9.40
C ASP A 82 -5.63 19.44 -9.88
N ALA A 83 -4.94 20.28 -9.12
CA ALA A 83 -3.64 20.80 -9.52
C ALA A 83 -2.67 20.92 -8.35
N ILE A 84 -1.39 20.71 -8.65
CA ILE A 84 -0.27 21.06 -7.78
C ILE A 84 0.45 22.22 -8.42
N ILE A 85 0.57 23.33 -7.70
CA ILE A 85 1.41 24.46 -8.10
C ILE A 85 2.69 24.36 -7.30
N LEU A 86 3.78 24.02 -7.97
CA LEU A 86 5.11 24.05 -7.40
C LEU A 86 5.72 25.43 -7.68
N LEU A 87 5.90 26.19 -6.62
CA LEU A 87 6.37 27.56 -6.69
C LEU A 87 7.79 27.68 -6.14
N GLY A 88 8.64 28.39 -6.89
CA GLY A 88 10.01 28.70 -6.53
C GLY A 88 11.06 27.89 -7.30
N SER A 89 12.34 28.19 -7.04
CA SER A 89 13.47 27.56 -7.72
C SER A 89 14.61 27.22 -6.75
N GLY A 90 15.44 26.26 -7.14
CA GLY A 90 16.65 25.91 -6.40
C GLY A 90 16.39 25.50 -4.95
N LYS A 91 16.77 26.35 -3.99
CA LYS A 91 16.81 26.02 -2.56
C LYS A 91 15.49 26.17 -1.81
N GLY A 92 14.50 26.85 -2.38
CA GLY A 92 13.21 27.10 -1.75
C GLY A 92 12.08 26.81 -2.73
N ARG A 93 11.35 25.72 -2.50
CA ARG A 93 10.14 25.39 -3.23
C ARG A 93 9.00 25.14 -2.26
N VAL A 94 7.83 25.61 -2.63
CA VAL A 94 6.60 25.38 -1.88
C VAL A 94 5.52 24.86 -2.82
N ALA A 95 4.66 23.98 -2.33
CA ALA A 95 3.59 23.38 -3.11
C ALA A 95 2.22 23.86 -2.60
N TYR A 96 1.42 24.41 -3.51
CA TYR A 96 -0.01 24.61 -3.31
C TYR A 96 -0.78 23.45 -3.94
N PHE A 97 -1.88 23.06 -3.31
CA PHE A 97 -2.76 21.99 -3.77
C PHE A 97 -4.14 22.56 -3.99
N ILE A 98 -4.65 22.35 -5.20
CA ILE A 98 -6.03 22.63 -5.59
C ILE A 98 -6.70 21.28 -5.76
N GLU A 99 -7.76 21.05 -4.98
CA GLU A 99 -8.55 19.82 -5.00
C GLU A 99 -10.02 20.21 -4.84
N ASP A 100 -10.94 19.46 -5.45
CA ASP A 100 -12.39 19.68 -5.29
C ASP A 100 -12.83 21.13 -5.61
N LYS A 101 -12.21 21.74 -6.64
CA LYS A 101 -12.43 23.14 -7.06
C LYS A 101 -12.11 24.18 -5.97
N GLY A 102 -11.17 23.88 -5.08
CA GLY A 102 -10.74 24.80 -4.04
C GLY A 102 -9.26 24.68 -3.70
N LEU A 103 -8.68 25.77 -3.19
CA LEU A 103 -7.35 25.73 -2.61
C LEU A 103 -7.43 25.03 -1.25
N VAL A 104 -6.66 23.96 -1.08
CA VAL A 104 -6.80 23.13 0.13
C VAL A 104 -6.18 23.77 1.36
N SER A 105 -5.15 24.60 1.18
CA SER A 105 -4.55 25.39 2.25
C SER A 105 -3.99 26.68 1.68
N ALA A 106 -4.28 27.81 2.36
CA ALA A 106 -3.67 29.10 2.05
C ALA A 106 -2.16 29.12 2.34
N THR A 107 -1.69 28.27 3.26
CA THR A 107 -0.26 28.09 3.53
C THR A 107 0.28 26.94 2.67
N PRO A 108 1.27 27.17 1.80
CA PRO A 108 1.80 26.13 0.95
C PRO A 108 2.70 25.17 1.74
N SER A 109 2.79 23.93 1.25
CA SER A 109 3.64 22.90 1.86
C SER A 109 5.10 23.12 1.46
N GLN A 110 6.00 23.11 2.44
CA GLN A 110 7.44 23.23 2.18
C GLN A 110 7.98 21.94 1.53
N ILE A 111 8.68 22.08 0.42
CA ILE A 111 9.30 20.95 -0.29
C ILE A 111 10.78 20.88 0.08
N ARG A 112 11.26 19.67 0.39
CA ARG A 112 12.63 19.46 0.88
C ARG A 112 13.66 19.86 -0.18
N TYR A 113 14.78 20.42 0.29
CA TYR A 113 15.92 20.78 -0.53
C TYR A 113 16.46 19.57 -1.31
N GLY A 114 16.79 19.77 -2.59
CA GLY A 114 17.29 18.69 -3.47
C GLY A 114 16.20 17.82 -4.11
N PHE A 115 14.91 18.15 -3.91
CA PHE A 115 13.81 17.47 -4.59
C PHE A 115 13.97 17.48 -6.12
N ASP A 116 14.32 16.31 -6.66
CA ASP A 116 14.26 15.88 -8.07
C ASP A 116 14.46 17.03 -9.07
N VAL A 117 15.45 17.89 -8.79
CA VAL A 117 15.68 19.13 -9.55
C VAL A 117 15.96 18.77 -11.01
N GLU A 118 16.70 17.68 -11.22
CA GLU A 118 16.97 17.12 -12.52
C GLU A 118 15.68 16.71 -13.24
N LYS A 119 14.79 15.95 -12.61
CA LYS A 119 13.52 15.56 -13.25
C LYS A 119 12.62 16.74 -13.54
N LEU A 120 12.52 17.71 -12.63
CA LEU A 120 11.73 18.92 -12.86
C LEU A 120 12.28 19.77 -14.02
N ASN A 121 13.60 19.83 -14.18
CA ASN A 121 14.24 20.55 -15.28
C ASN A 121 14.04 19.85 -16.64
N LEU A 122 13.70 18.55 -16.64
CA LEU A 122 13.39 17.80 -17.85
C LEU A 122 11.93 17.96 -18.28
N LEU A 123 11.06 18.52 -17.42
CA LEU A 123 9.65 18.67 -17.74
C LEU A 123 9.42 19.80 -18.74
N GLN A 124 8.75 19.49 -19.85
CA GLN A 124 8.33 20.48 -20.82
C GLN A 124 7.04 21.16 -20.34
N LEU A 125 7.00 22.48 -20.43
CA LEU A 125 5.87 23.30 -19.99
C LEU A 125 5.17 23.93 -21.20
N ASP A 126 3.86 24.12 -21.09
CA ASP A 126 3.09 24.97 -22.01
C ASP A 126 3.24 26.46 -21.67
N ASP A 127 2.57 27.32 -22.44
CA ASP A 127 2.60 28.77 -22.26
C ASP A 127 2.09 29.22 -20.88
N ASN A 128 1.25 28.41 -20.22
CA ASN A 128 0.72 28.66 -18.88
C ASN A 128 1.61 28.09 -17.77
N GLN A 129 2.83 27.65 -18.10
CA GLN A 129 3.76 26.97 -17.20
C GLN A 129 3.20 25.67 -16.60
N LYS A 130 2.19 25.07 -17.25
CA LYS A 130 1.67 23.76 -16.92
C LYS A 130 2.53 22.70 -17.60
N VAL A 131 2.79 21.60 -16.90
CA VAL A 131 3.50 20.45 -17.46
C VAL A 131 2.66 19.85 -18.58
N ASP A 132 3.21 19.87 -19.79
CA ASP A 132 2.53 19.40 -20.99
C ASP A 132 2.42 17.87 -20.99
N ARG A 133 1.19 17.35 -20.94
CA ARG A 133 0.96 15.91 -20.92
C ARG A 133 1.34 15.20 -22.23
N ALA A 134 1.32 15.90 -23.36
CA ALA A 134 1.62 15.29 -24.67
C ALA A 134 3.12 15.11 -24.89
N ASN A 135 3.94 16.00 -24.32
CA ASN A 135 5.37 16.07 -24.58
C ASN A 135 6.26 15.59 -23.42
N ASN A 136 5.65 15.07 -22.35
CA ASN A 136 6.36 14.50 -21.20
C ASN A 136 6.08 13.01 -21.04
N ASP A 137 7.08 12.26 -20.54
CA ASP A 137 6.85 10.90 -20.06
C ASP A 137 5.91 10.92 -18.85
N TRP A 138 4.73 10.33 -19.03
CA TRP A 138 3.68 10.31 -18.02
C TRP A 138 4.09 9.57 -16.74
N VAL A 139 4.97 8.57 -16.84
CA VAL A 139 5.50 7.86 -15.67
C VAL A 139 6.31 8.81 -14.79
N THR A 140 7.16 9.64 -15.41
CA THR A 140 7.94 10.67 -14.72
C THR A 140 7.04 11.73 -14.06
N VAL A 141 6.03 12.24 -14.77
CA VAL A 141 5.10 13.25 -14.24
C VAL A 141 4.33 12.72 -13.02
N ARG A 142 3.80 11.49 -13.11
CA ARG A 142 3.13 10.83 -11.97
C ARG A 142 4.06 10.64 -10.78
N GLY A 143 5.33 10.26 -11.03
CA GLY A 143 6.34 10.15 -9.99
C GLY A 143 6.57 11.47 -9.24
N VAL A 144 6.65 12.59 -9.97
CA VAL A 144 6.83 13.94 -9.39
C VAL A 144 5.61 14.34 -8.55
N ILE A 145 4.39 14.25 -9.12
CA ILE A 145 3.13 14.56 -8.43
C ILE A 145 3.02 13.77 -7.12
N ARG A 146 3.28 12.46 -7.18
CA ARG A 146 3.23 11.59 -6.02
C ARG A 146 4.22 12.03 -4.95
N GLN A 147 5.48 12.30 -5.31
CA GLN A 147 6.49 12.74 -4.35
C GLN A 147 6.12 14.08 -3.70
N LEU A 148 5.58 15.03 -4.47
CA LEU A 148 5.07 16.30 -3.92
C LEU A 148 3.96 16.05 -2.90
N ARG A 149 3.01 15.15 -3.18
CA ARG A 149 1.99 14.73 -2.20
C ARG A 149 2.61 14.04 -0.99
N LEU A 150 3.57 13.12 -1.18
CA LEU A 150 4.23 12.41 -0.09
C LEU A 150 4.91 13.37 0.89
N GLN A 151 5.71 14.31 0.37
CA GLN A 151 6.41 15.32 1.18
C GLN A 151 5.44 16.29 1.88
N SER A 152 4.30 16.55 1.25
CA SER A 152 3.26 17.42 1.79
C SER A 152 2.26 16.69 2.71
N GLY A 153 2.51 15.40 3.03
CA GLY A 153 1.64 14.61 3.90
C GLY A 153 0.34 14.11 3.26
N ARG A 154 0.16 14.30 1.95
CA ARG A 154 -1.08 14.03 1.20
C ARG A 154 -1.07 12.74 0.39
N GLY A 155 0.04 12.00 0.35
CA GLY A 155 0.07 10.72 -0.35
C GLY A 155 -0.86 9.70 0.31
N ASN A 156 -1.49 8.85 -0.46
CA ASN A 156 -2.35 7.77 0.06
C ASN A 156 -2.09 6.47 -0.69
N GLU A 157 -1.18 6.46 -1.68
CA GLU A 157 -0.88 5.28 -2.49
C GLU A 157 0.59 4.81 -2.42
N VAL A 158 0.75 3.49 -2.45
CA VAL A 158 2.07 2.81 -2.55
C VAL A 158 2.32 2.37 -3.99
N GLU A 159 3.58 2.47 -4.43
CA GLU A 159 4.07 1.96 -5.72
C GLU A 159 5.00 0.75 -5.52
N VAL A 160 5.36 0.06 -6.61
CA VAL A 160 6.17 -1.18 -6.59
C VAL A 160 7.52 -1.03 -5.86
N ASN A 161 8.21 0.09 -6.00
CA ASN A 161 9.52 0.31 -5.37
C ASN A 161 9.46 1.21 -4.12
N GLY A 162 8.26 1.67 -3.76
CA GLY A 162 8.08 2.69 -2.73
C GLY A 162 7.40 2.15 -1.47
N THR A 163 7.40 3.01 -0.46
CA THR A 163 6.72 2.78 0.81
C THR A 163 5.83 3.98 1.10
N ARG A 164 4.61 3.74 1.61
CA ARG A 164 3.75 4.81 2.14
C ARG A 164 3.56 4.64 3.63
N THR A 165 3.47 5.77 4.33
CA THR A 165 3.03 5.85 5.71
C THR A 165 1.85 6.81 5.82
N GLY A 166 0.81 6.44 6.54
CA GLY A 166 -0.37 7.28 6.76
C GLY A 166 -1.50 6.56 7.50
N HIS A 167 -2.52 7.32 7.90
CA HIS A 167 -3.75 6.76 8.50
C HIS A 167 -4.59 5.99 7.48
N HIS A 168 -4.50 6.39 6.21
CA HIS A 168 -5.09 5.70 5.07
C HIS A 168 -4.00 5.40 4.05
N VAL A 169 -3.95 4.17 3.58
CA VAL A 169 -2.99 3.71 2.60
C VAL A 169 -3.66 2.70 1.66
N PHE A 170 -3.72 3.03 0.38
CA PHE A 170 -4.25 2.20 -0.68
C PHE A 170 -3.12 1.70 -1.55
N SER A 171 -3.28 0.51 -2.09
CA SER A 171 -2.40 0.04 -3.14
C SER A 171 -3.05 -1.06 -3.96
N GLN A 172 -2.65 -1.12 -5.22
CA GLN A 172 -3.14 -2.08 -6.20
C GLN A 172 -1.98 -2.68 -6.99
N SER A 173 -2.29 -3.61 -7.88
CA SER A 173 -1.34 -4.23 -8.82
C SER A 173 -0.21 -5.02 -8.15
N PHE A 174 -0.49 -5.78 -7.09
CA PHE A 174 0.49 -6.61 -6.39
C PHE A 174 1.03 -7.83 -7.17
N GLY A 175 0.93 -7.87 -8.51
CA GLY A 175 1.21 -9.02 -9.38
C GLY A 175 2.21 -10.05 -8.81
N PRO A 176 3.54 -9.85 -8.93
CA PRO A 176 4.55 -10.70 -8.29
C PRO A 176 5.00 -10.20 -6.90
N CYS A 177 4.52 -9.06 -6.44
CA CYS A 177 4.96 -8.41 -5.21
C CYS A 177 4.29 -9.01 -3.97
N ASN A 178 4.96 -8.92 -2.83
CA ASN A 178 4.39 -9.22 -1.52
C ASN A 178 4.06 -7.88 -0.84
N PRO A 179 2.80 -7.59 -0.47
CA PRO A 179 2.51 -6.50 0.44
C PRO A 179 3.19 -6.77 1.79
N VAL A 180 3.97 -5.81 2.23
CA VAL A 180 4.55 -5.78 3.58
C VAL A 180 3.90 -4.61 4.31
N LEU A 181 3.10 -4.94 5.31
CA LEU A 181 2.32 -4.00 6.10
C LEU A 181 2.83 -3.98 7.53
N ALA A 182 2.90 -2.80 8.14
CA ALA A 182 3.00 -2.62 9.57
C ALA A 182 2.03 -1.56 10.05
N ARG A 183 1.65 -1.64 11.33
CA ARG A 183 0.93 -0.56 12.01
C ARG A 183 1.79 -0.04 13.15
N ARG A 184 2.16 1.23 13.09
CA ARG A 184 3.06 1.89 14.05
C ARG A 184 2.43 1.98 15.43
N LYS A 185 3.19 1.70 16.49
CA LYS A 185 2.69 1.74 17.87
C LYS A 185 2.33 3.15 18.32
N LYS A 186 3.17 4.13 17.95
CA LYS A 186 3.09 5.51 18.42
C LYS A 186 1.83 6.24 17.99
N ASP A 187 1.40 6.05 16.75
CA ASP A 187 0.41 6.90 16.09
C ASP A 187 -0.64 6.12 15.29
N ASN A 188 -0.62 4.79 15.36
CA ASN A 188 -1.51 3.90 14.60
C ASN A 188 -1.49 4.16 13.09
N GLN A 189 -0.40 4.73 12.55
CA GLN A 189 -0.26 4.88 11.11
C GLN A 189 0.13 3.55 10.49
N PHE A 190 -0.47 3.26 9.34
CA PHE A 190 -0.05 2.15 8.51
C PHE A 190 1.24 2.51 7.77
N VAL A 191 2.11 1.52 7.61
CA VAL A 191 3.27 1.55 6.73
C VAL A 191 3.09 0.40 5.77
N LEU A 192 3.09 0.67 4.47
CA LEU A 192 2.89 -0.36 3.44
C LEU A 192 3.97 -0.24 2.37
N HIS A 193 4.54 -1.39 2.01
CA HIS A 193 5.58 -1.54 1.00
C HIS A 193 5.24 -2.67 0.02
N HIS A 194 5.60 -2.49 -1.24
CA HIS A 194 5.61 -3.55 -2.25
C HIS A 194 6.96 -4.26 -2.27
N ALA A 195 7.05 -5.45 -1.69
CA ALA A 195 8.28 -6.24 -1.76
C ALA A 195 8.36 -7.00 -3.09
N ASP A 196 9.13 -6.46 -4.03
CA ASP A 196 9.43 -7.03 -5.33
C ASP A 196 10.61 -8.04 -5.26
N SER A 197 11.56 -7.81 -4.35
CA SER A 197 12.68 -8.67 -3.97
C SER A 197 12.42 -9.48 -2.67
N SER A 198 13.25 -10.48 -2.41
CA SER A 198 13.31 -11.21 -1.13
C SER A 198 14.37 -10.66 -0.16
N SER A 199 15.23 -9.74 -0.60
CA SER A 199 16.25 -9.11 0.22
C SER A 199 15.63 -8.14 1.22
N VAL A 200 16.13 -8.15 2.46
CA VAL A 200 15.73 -7.22 3.51
C VAL A 200 16.98 -6.62 4.11
N ASP A 201 17.17 -5.33 3.86
CA ASP A 201 18.28 -4.52 4.34
C ASP A 201 17.79 -3.09 4.61
N ASP A 202 18.66 -2.23 5.13
CA ASP A 202 18.33 -0.84 5.44
C ASP A 202 18.30 0.08 4.19
N THR A 203 18.26 -0.46 2.97
CA THR A 203 18.25 0.30 1.71
C THR A 203 16.95 0.13 0.91
N GLY A 204 16.74 1.03 -0.06
CA GLY A 204 15.58 0.98 -0.96
C GLY A 204 14.22 1.10 -0.25
N GLY A 205 13.16 0.58 -0.89
CA GLY A 205 11.80 0.63 -0.37
C GLY A 205 11.62 -0.14 0.95
N ILE A 206 12.27 -1.31 1.07
CA ILE A 206 12.22 -2.11 2.30
C ILE A 206 12.95 -1.43 3.46
N GLY A 207 14.09 -0.78 3.21
CA GLY A 207 14.78 0.05 4.20
C GLY A 207 13.93 1.23 4.67
N ALA A 208 13.25 1.91 3.75
CA ALA A 208 12.30 2.97 4.10
C ALA A 208 11.12 2.46 4.94
N PHE A 209 10.64 1.24 4.68
CA PHE A 209 9.65 0.57 5.53
C PHE A 209 10.19 0.34 6.95
N LEU A 210 11.37 -0.26 7.09
CA LEU A 210 12.00 -0.53 8.39
C LEU A 210 12.22 0.77 9.19
N GLN A 211 12.72 1.82 8.53
CA GLN A 211 12.91 3.15 9.13
C GLN A 211 11.58 3.74 9.61
N SER A 212 10.51 3.65 8.81
CA SER A 212 9.20 4.16 9.23
C SER A 212 8.64 3.42 10.44
N VAL A 213 8.83 2.10 10.52
CA VAL A 213 8.46 1.30 11.69
C VAL A 213 9.28 1.73 12.93
N LYS A 214 10.59 1.90 12.78
CA LYS A 214 11.48 2.39 13.86
C LYS A 214 11.05 3.78 14.36
N LEU A 215 10.70 4.71 13.46
CA LEU A 215 10.17 6.04 13.80
C LEU A 215 8.82 6.00 14.55
N GLY A 216 8.03 4.94 14.34
CA GLY A 216 6.79 4.69 15.07
C GLY A 216 6.97 3.97 16.40
N GLU A 217 8.21 3.87 16.90
CA GLU A 217 8.59 3.14 18.12
C GLU A 217 8.24 1.64 18.03
N GLY A 218 8.37 1.09 16.83
CA GLY A 218 8.00 -0.28 16.49
C GLY A 218 6.58 -0.40 15.94
N ALA A 219 6.14 -1.65 15.75
CA ALA A 219 4.82 -1.96 15.19
C ALA A 219 3.97 -2.79 16.15
N GLN A 220 2.65 -2.57 16.16
CA GLN A 220 1.67 -3.44 16.83
C GLN A 220 1.61 -4.82 16.17
N GLY A 221 1.92 -4.87 14.87
CA GLY A 221 2.13 -6.11 14.12
C GLY A 221 2.76 -5.79 12.78
N VAL A 222 3.54 -6.73 12.27
CA VAL A 222 4.09 -6.70 10.91
C VAL A 222 3.57 -7.91 10.15
N PHE A 223 3.02 -7.68 8.97
CA PHE A 223 2.34 -8.67 8.16
C PHE A 223 2.92 -8.69 6.75
N VAL A 224 3.44 -9.83 6.34
CA VAL A 224 3.80 -10.10 4.94
C VAL A 224 2.68 -10.92 4.32
N VAL A 225 1.93 -10.31 3.42
CA VAL A 225 0.80 -10.97 2.77
C VAL A 225 1.32 -11.83 1.62
N GLN A 226 0.89 -13.08 1.56
CA GLN A 226 1.28 -14.02 0.52
C GLN A 226 0.08 -14.51 -0.29
N ASN A 227 0.24 -14.47 -1.61
CA ASN A 227 -0.71 -15.00 -2.57
C ASN A 227 -0.23 -16.41 -2.99
N PRO A 228 -0.85 -17.50 -2.51
CA PRO A 228 -0.43 -18.86 -2.82
C PRO A 228 -0.62 -19.23 -4.28
N LYS A 229 -1.46 -18.50 -5.04
CA LYS A 229 -1.63 -18.69 -6.48
C LYS A 229 -0.41 -18.19 -7.29
N VAL A 230 0.50 -17.42 -6.68
CA VAL A 230 1.70 -16.87 -7.33
C VAL A 230 2.96 -17.50 -6.74
N LYS A 231 3.56 -18.46 -7.47
CA LYS A 231 4.73 -19.23 -6.98
C LYS A 231 5.88 -18.36 -6.47
N ARG A 232 6.22 -17.28 -7.18
CA ARG A 232 7.30 -16.35 -6.78
C ARG A 232 6.99 -15.68 -5.44
N ASN A 233 5.72 -15.34 -5.20
CA ASN A 233 5.26 -14.72 -3.96
C ASN A 233 5.44 -15.69 -2.77
N VAL A 234 5.06 -16.96 -2.94
CA VAL A 234 5.22 -18.01 -1.91
C VAL A 234 6.69 -18.23 -1.51
N VAL A 235 7.60 -18.17 -2.48
CA VAL A 235 9.04 -18.36 -2.22
C VAL A 235 9.66 -17.13 -1.53
N LYS A 236 9.26 -15.91 -1.92
CA LYS A 236 9.79 -14.68 -1.33
C LYS A 236 9.26 -14.40 0.07
N ALA A 237 7.96 -14.62 0.30
CA ALA A 237 7.29 -14.28 1.55
C ALA A 237 8.03 -14.75 2.83
N PRO A 238 8.50 -16.01 2.96
CA PRO A 238 9.20 -16.44 4.16
C PRO A 238 10.55 -15.75 4.34
N LEU A 239 11.28 -15.48 3.25
CA LEU A 239 12.56 -14.76 3.29
C LEU A 239 12.35 -13.31 3.75
N ILE A 240 11.32 -12.64 3.22
CA ILE A 240 10.97 -11.26 3.59
C ILE A 240 10.56 -11.21 5.07
N ALA A 241 9.65 -12.07 5.51
CA ALA A 241 9.18 -12.10 6.89
C ALA A 241 10.31 -12.41 7.88
N GLY A 242 11.17 -13.37 7.55
CA GLY A 242 12.34 -13.69 8.35
C GLY A 242 13.34 -12.54 8.42
N GLY A 243 13.67 -11.94 7.28
CA GLY A 243 14.59 -10.81 7.20
C GLY A 243 14.09 -9.60 8.00
N ILE A 244 12.80 -9.29 7.93
CA ILE A 244 12.21 -8.19 8.71
C ILE A 244 12.28 -8.48 10.21
N ALA A 245 11.98 -9.72 10.63
CA ALA A 245 12.09 -10.11 12.04
C ALA A 245 13.50 -9.90 12.59
N VAL A 246 14.51 -10.27 11.81
CA VAL A 246 15.93 -10.04 12.13
C VAL A 246 16.26 -8.55 12.20
N GLN A 247 15.88 -7.76 11.19
CA GLN A 247 16.21 -6.33 11.14
C GLN A 247 15.51 -5.49 12.22
N LEU A 248 14.30 -5.89 12.63
CA LEU A 248 13.56 -5.22 13.70
C LEU A 248 13.81 -5.82 15.09
N GLN A 249 14.51 -6.95 15.18
CA GLN A 249 14.65 -7.76 16.39
C GLN A 249 13.28 -8.04 17.05
N ASP A 250 12.28 -8.37 16.22
CA ASP A 250 10.89 -8.52 16.62
C ASP A 250 10.33 -9.89 16.20
N GLN A 251 9.82 -10.65 17.17
CA GLN A 251 9.21 -11.94 16.92
C GLN A 251 7.74 -11.84 16.46
N ASN A 252 7.13 -10.65 16.51
CA ASN A 252 5.74 -10.41 16.12
C ASN A 252 5.59 -10.08 14.62
N VAL A 253 6.44 -10.68 13.79
CA VAL A 253 6.29 -10.67 12.33
C VAL A 253 5.53 -11.91 11.90
N LYS A 254 4.48 -11.73 11.11
CA LYS A 254 3.62 -12.82 10.66
C LYS A 254 3.48 -12.78 9.15
N ARG A 255 3.22 -13.95 8.56
CA ARG A 255 2.72 -14.02 7.19
C ARG A 255 1.22 -14.24 7.21
N ILE A 256 0.52 -13.65 6.25
CA ILE A 256 -0.90 -13.89 6.00
C ILE A 256 -1.01 -14.62 4.67
N ASN A 257 -1.43 -15.88 4.71
CA ASN A 257 -1.75 -16.66 3.53
C ASN A 257 -3.18 -16.36 3.10
N LEU A 258 -3.37 -15.84 1.89
CA LEU A 258 -4.69 -15.54 1.34
C LEU A 258 -5.02 -16.46 0.15
N PRO A 259 -5.67 -17.63 0.38
CA PRO A 259 -5.99 -18.60 -0.67
C PRO A 259 -6.76 -18.04 -1.86
N GLU A 260 -7.62 -17.06 -1.62
CA GLU A 260 -8.40 -16.33 -2.62
C GLU A 260 -7.50 -15.59 -3.62
N GLY A 261 -6.29 -15.24 -3.19
CA GLY A 261 -5.44 -14.30 -3.88
C GLY A 261 -5.91 -12.87 -3.68
N PHE A 262 -5.07 -11.93 -4.10
CA PHE A 262 -5.36 -10.51 -4.00
C PHE A 262 -4.63 -9.77 -5.11
N THR A 263 -5.12 -8.59 -5.43
CA THR A 263 -4.43 -7.62 -6.27
C THR A 263 -4.33 -6.26 -5.61
N ALA A 264 -5.08 -6.02 -4.54
CA ALA A 264 -5.15 -4.73 -3.86
C ALA A 264 -5.24 -4.86 -2.33
N ILE A 265 -4.87 -3.78 -1.66
CA ILE A 265 -5.00 -3.57 -0.23
C ILE A 265 -5.50 -2.14 0.03
N ALA A 266 -6.41 -2.00 0.96
CA ALA A 266 -6.82 -0.71 1.52
C ALA A 266 -6.66 -0.76 3.04
N CYS A 267 -5.81 0.10 3.57
CA CYS A 267 -5.65 0.30 5.00
C CYS A 267 -6.36 1.61 5.33
N ILE A 268 -7.35 1.58 6.20
CA ILE A 268 -8.23 2.73 6.47
C ILE A 268 -8.35 2.98 7.97
N ASN A 269 -8.55 4.24 8.33
CA ASN A 269 -8.84 4.72 9.68
C ASN A 269 -7.81 4.29 10.75
N GLY A 270 -6.58 3.94 10.33
CA GLY A 270 -5.50 3.51 11.23
C GLY A 270 -5.69 2.15 11.91
N ASN A 271 -6.76 1.40 11.63
CA ASN A 271 -7.08 0.16 12.34
C ASN A 271 -7.63 -0.97 11.46
N THR A 272 -8.12 -0.67 10.27
CA THR A 272 -8.71 -1.66 9.37
C THR A 272 -7.84 -1.91 8.15
N VAL A 273 -7.65 -3.19 7.82
CA VAL A 273 -6.97 -3.64 6.61
C VAL A 273 -7.93 -4.48 5.79
N ILE A 274 -8.12 -4.10 4.53
CA ILE A 274 -8.97 -4.78 3.56
C ILE A 274 -8.05 -5.32 2.46
N LEU A 275 -8.04 -6.64 2.27
CA LEU A 275 -7.45 -7.29 1.09
C LEU A 275 -8.54 -7.53 0.07
N ALA A 276 -8.23 -7.29 -1.22
CA ALA A 276 -9.20 -7.44 -2.29
C ALA A 276 -8.61 -8.07 -3.55
N SER A 277 -9.46 -8.79 -4.29
CA SER A 277 -9.12 -9.27 -5.64
C SER A 277 -9.23 -8.17 -6.68
N LYS A 278 -10.03 -7.12 -6.42
CA LYS A 278 -10.15 -5.94 -7.27
C LYS A 278 -10.36 -4.66 -6.46
N LEU A 279 -9.65 -3.61 -6.82
CA LEU A 279 -9.94 -2.23 -6.41
C LEU A 279 -10.32 -1.45 -7.68
N VAL A 280 -11.45 -0.75 -7.63
CA VAL A 280 -11.91 0.12 -8.71
C VAL A 280 -12.15 1.51 -8.14
N VAL A 281 -11.73 2.53 -8.88
CA VAL A 281 -11.91 3.92 -8.48
C VAL A 281 -13.13 4.50 -9.19
N PHE A 282 -13.90 5.32 -8.48
CA PHE A 282 -15.03 6.07 -9.05
C PHE A 282 -14.90 7.56 -8.72
N HIS A 283 -15.36 8.43 -9.61
CA HIS A 283 -15.19 9.88 -9.53
C HIS A 283 -16.44 10.57 -9.01
N ASP A 284 -17.62 10.06 -9.37
CA ASP A 284 -18.89 10.63 -8.99
C ASP A 284 -19.96 9.55 -8.74
N ASN A 285 -21.11 9.98 -8.26
CA ASN A 285 -22.22 9.07 -7.98
C ASN A 285 -22.75 8.38 -9.25
N ALA A 286 -22.73 9.01 -10.42
CA ALA A 286 -23.26 8.40 -11.64
C ALA A 286 -22.37 7.23 -12.10
N GLU A 287 -21.05 7.43 -12.09
CA GLU A 287 -20.08 6.37 -12.36
C GLU A 287 -20.17 5.26 -11.32
N LYS A 288 -20.29 5.60 -10.04
CA LYS A 288 -20.48 4.63 -8.95
C LYS A 288 -21.70 3.73 -9.20
N GLU A 289 -22.86 4.30 -9.54
CA GLU A 289 -24.07 3.51 -9.82
C GLU A 289 -23.90 2.61 -11.06
N THR A 290 -23.21 3.10 -12.10
CA THR A 290 -22.91 2.29 -13.30
C THR A 290 -22.00 1.11 -12.94
N LEU A 291 -20.93 1.35 -12.19
CA LEU A 291 -20.03 0.29 -11.72
C LEU A 291 -20.75 -0.73 -10.85
N LEU A 292 -21.65 -0.29 -9.97
CA LEU A 292 -22.45 -1.19 -9.14
C LEU A 292 -23.38 -2.06 -9.99
N HIS A 293 -24.04 -1.47 -11.00
CA HIS A 293 -24.88 -2.20 -11.94
C HIS A 293 -24.06 -3.29 -12.67
N ASP A 294 -22.95 -2.90 -13.30
CA ASP A 294 -22.08 -3.82 -14.05
C ASP A 294 -21.54 -4.96 -13.18
N LEU A 295 -21.19 -4.66 -11.94
CA LEU A 295 -20.68 -5.66 -10.99
C LEU A 295 -21.79 -6.55 -10.44
N SER A 296 -23.01 -6.03 -10.28
CA SER A 296 -24.17 -6.81 -9.85
C SER A 296 -24.56 -7.88 -10.88
N GLU A 297 -24.48 -7.56 -12.17
CA GLU A 297 -24.75 -8.52 -13.26
C GLU A 297 -23.70 -9.65 -13.31
N ALA A 298 -22.47 -9.40 -12.84
CA ALA A 298 -21.38 -10.37 -12.79
C ALA A 298 -21.39 -11.29 -11.53
N GLN A 299 -22.32 -11.08 -10.58
CA GLN A 299 -22.28 -11.65 -9.22
C GLN A 299 -22.25 -13.18 -9.10
N SER A 300 -22.72 -13.92 -10.12
CA SER A 300 -22.85 -15.39 -10.03
C SER A 300 -21.52 -16.15 -9.84
N SER A 301 -20.37 -15.49 -9.98
CA SER A 301 -19.02 -16.07 -9.88
C SER A 301 -18.13 -15.47 -8.78
N MET A 302 -18.64 -14.51 -7.99
CA MET A 302 -17.79 -13.75 -7.07
C MET A 302 -17.44 -14.53 -5.79
N GLU A 303 -16.19 -14.39 -5.37
CA GLU A 303 -15.67 -14.95 -4.11
C GLU A 303 -16.44 -14.41 -2.89
N LYS A 304 -16.40 -15.12 -1.75
CA LYS A 304 -17.10 -14.69 -0.54
C LYS A 304 -16.20 -13.82 0.34
N SER A 305 -16.77 -12.74 0.87
CA SER A 305 -16.13 -11.91 1.90
C SER A 305 -15.99 -12.66 3.22
N ARG A 306 -14.93 -12.35 3.98
CA ARG A 306 -14.72 -12.93 5.32
C ARG A 306 -13.76 -12.11 6.16
N GLU A 307 -13.87 -12.24 7.47
CA GLU A 307 -12.87 -11.76 8.41
C GLU A 307 -11.63 -12.66 8.42
N ILE A 308 -10.49 -12.06 8.70
CA ILE A 308 -9.19 -12.70 8.87
C ILE A 308 -8.73 -12.41 10.30
N ASN A 309 -8.57 -13.45 11.11
CA ASN A 309 -8.02 -13.28 12.45
C ASN A 309 -6.49 -13.09 12.36
N SER A 310 -6.03 -11.84 12.44
CA SER A 310 -4.62 -11.45 12.36
C SER A 310 -3.76 -11.89 13.56
N HIS A 311 -4.39 -12.29 14.67
CA HIS A 311 -3.70 -12.72 15.88
C HIS A 311 -3.36 -14.20 15.83
N SER A 312 -4.36 -15.02 15.51
CA SER A 312 -4.29 -16.47 15.46
C SER A 312 -5.37 -17.02 14.54
N GLY A 313 -5.01 -17.80 13.52
CA GLY A 313 -5.97 -18.36 12.59
C GLY A 313 -5.32 -19.23 11.53
N PRO A 314 -6.12 -19.92 10.70
CA PRO A 314 -5.62 -20.80 9.65
C PRO A 314 -4.85 -20.05 8.56
N ASP A 315 -5.16 -18.77 8.36
CA ASP A 315 -4.48 -17.89 7.40
C ASP A 315 -3.14 -17.35 7.92
N ILE A 316 -2.89 -17.43 9.23
CA ILE A 316 -1.72 -16.83 9.86
C ILE A 316 -0.59 -17.85 9.96
N ILE A 317 0.55 -17.50 9.38
CA ILE A 317 1.77 -18.28 9.47
C ILE A 317 2.79 -17.54 10.34
N VAL A 318 3.04 -18.08 11.51
CA VAL A 318 3.97 -17.54 12.52
C VAL A 318 5.45 -17.79 12.15
N LEU A 319 6.37 -17.13 12.84
CA LEU A 319 7.81 -17.23 12.56
C LEU A 319 8.37 -18.65 12.66
N SER A 320 7.87 -19.50 13.56
CA SER A 320 8.34 -20.89 13.66
C SER A 320 8.12 -21.70 12.37
N GLN A 321 6.99 -21.46 11.69
CA GLN A 321 6.70 -22.08 10.40
C GLN A 321 7.41 -21.34 9.26
N THR A 322 7.63 -20.03 9.41
CA THR A 322 8.46 -19.25 8.48
C THR A 322 9.91 -19.74 8.46
N LEU A 323 10.53 -20.02 9.61
CA LEU A 323 11.87 -20.58 9.69
C LEU A 323 11.97 -21.91 8.93
N LYS A 324 11.00 -22.81 9.13
CA LYS A 324 10.91 -24.09 8.40
C LYS A 324 10.83 -23.88 6.88
N ASP A 325 10.05 -22.89 6.44
CA ASP A 325 9.94 -22.56 5.01
C ASP A 325 11.25 -21.95 4.47
N VAL A 326 11.95 -21.10 5.24
CA VAL A 326 13.28 -20.55 4.88
C VAL A 326 14.30 -21.67 4.73
N VAL A 327 14.35 -22.62 5.68
CA VAL A 327 15.24 -23.80 5.61
C VAL A 327 14.96 -24.61 4.34
N THR A 328 13.68 -24.83 4.04
CA THR A 328 13.27 -25.57 2.82
C THR A 328 13.74 -24.84 1.55
N VAL A 329 13.57 -23.52 1.48
CA VAL A 329 14.03 -22.70 0.35
C VAL A 329 15.57 -22.74 0.23
N ASN A 330 16.29 -22.69 1.35
CA ASN A 330 17.75 -22.79 1.38
C ASN A 330 18.25 -24.13 0.83
N ASP A 331 17.64 -25.24 1.25
CA ASP A 331 17.99 -26.58 0.77
C ASP A 331 17.73 -26.75 -0.73
N GLU A 332 16.63 -26.21 -1.23
CA GLU A 332 16.31 -26.21 -2.66
C GLU A 332 17.32 -25.39 -3.48
N MET A 333 17.72 -24.22 -2.99
CA MET A 333 18.71 -23.38 -3.66
C MET A 333 20.11 -23.99 -3.61
N LYS A 334 20.50 -24.58 -2.47
CA LYS A 334 21.75 -25.34 -2.34
C LYS A 334 21.85 -26.44 -3.38
N LYS A 335 20.77 -27.21 -3.61
CA LYS A 335 20.73 -28.23 -4.68
C LYS A 335 20.93 -27.64 -6.08
N LYS A 336 20.33 -26.48 -6.37
CA LYS A 336 20.50 -25.79 -7.65
C LYS A 336 21.92 -25.24 -7.84
N LEU A 337 22.61 -24.86 -6.77
CA LEU A 337 23.97 -24.34 -6.76
C LEU A 337 25.05 -25.42 -6.57
N ASN A 338 24.74 -26.68 -6.92
CA ASN A 338 25.66 -27.83 -6.80
C ASN A 338 26.20 -28.07 -5.37
N GLY A 339 25.42 -27.73 -4.34
CA GLY A 339 25.70 -28.10 -2.95
C GLY A 339 26.76 -27.28 -2.22
N LYS A 340 27.44 -26.35 -2.90
CA LYS A 340 28.60 -25.63 -2.34
C LYS A 340 28.23 -24.42 -1.48
N GLU A 341 27.06 -23.83 -1.71
CA GLU A 341 26.62 -22.60 -1.03
C GLU A 341 25.24 -22.79 -0.36
N GLU A 342 25.10 -22.21 0.83
CA GLU A 342 23.85 -22.11 1.57
C GLU A 342 23.43 -20.64 1.63
N PRO A 343 22.70 -20.14 0.62
CA PRO A 343 22.48 -18.70 0.42
C PRO A 343 21.70 -18.02 1.55
N TYR A 344 20.96 -18.78 2.36
CA TYR A 344 20.15 -18.25 3.47
C TYR A 344 20.59 -18.76 4.84
N LYS A 345 21.80 -19.35 4.95
CA LYS A 345 22.33 -19.86 6.22
C LYS A 345 22.37 -18.79 7.32
N GLU A 346 22.84 -17.61 6.97
CA GLU A 346 22.94 -16.49 7.91
C GLU A 346 21.56 -16.08 8.45
N LEU A 347 20.57 -15.94 7.55
CA LEU A 347 19.19 -15.65 7.96
C LEU A 347 18.64 -16.73 8.91
N ILE A 348 18.88 -18.00 8.61
CA ILE A 348 18.45 -19.13 9.46
C ILE A 348 19.09 -19.04 10.85
N ASN A 349 20.38 -18.75 10.92
CA ASN A 349 21.10 -18.61 12.19
C ASN A 349 20.56 -17.42 13.00
N ASN A 350 20.40 -16.25 12.37
CA ASN A 350 19.91 -15.05 13.03
C ASN A 350 18.47 -15.23 13.57
N LEU A 351 17.62 -15.97 12.84
CA LEU A 351 16.28 -16.33 13.33
C LEU A 351 16.34 -17.24 14.56
N LYS A 352 17.27 -18.20 14.61
CA LYS A 352 17.47 -19.05 15.79
C LYS A 352 18.04 -18.27 16.97
N GLU A 353 18.97 -17.34 16.72
CA GLU A 353 19.52 -16.43 17.73
C GLU A 353 18.45 -15.51 18.32
N LEU A 354 17.45 -15.14 17.52
CA LEU A 354 16.24 -14.46 18.00
C LEU A 354 15.32 -15.34 18.87
N GLY A 355 15.64 -16.62 19.07
CA GLY A 355 14.82 -17.57 19.82
C GLY A 355 13.65 -18.17 19.03
N ILE A 356 13.67 -18.08 17.70
CA ILE A 356 12.68 -18.75 16.85
C ILE A 356 13.11 -20.19 16.59
N GLU A 357 12.27 -21.13 17.00
CA GLU A 357 12.48 -22.56 16.77
C GLU A 357 11.53 -23.09 15.70
N GLU A 358 11.96 -24.12 14.95
CA GLU A 358 11.10 -24.79 13.99
C GLU A 358 9.99 -25.56 14.71
N LYS A 359 8.73 -25.36 14.31
CA LYS A 359 7.66 -26.26 14.76
C LYS A 359 7.83 -27.62 14.09
N THR A 360 8.18 -28.63 14.88
CA THR A 360 8.13 -30.04 14.50
C THR A 360 6.67 -30.47 14.33
N THR A 361 6.13 -30.20 13.15
CA THR A 361 4.92 -30.87 12.64
C THR A 361 5.32 -31.73 11.47
N GLU A 362 4.88 -33.00 11.51
CA GLU A 362 5.20 -34.08 10.57
C GLU A 362 5.29 -33.60 9.12
N LYS A 363 6.37 -34.02 8.44
CA LYS A 363 6.69 -33.65 7.06
C LYS A 363 5.54 -34.05 6.12
N LYS A 364 4.75 -33.09 5.67
CA LYS A 364 4.12 -33.15 4.34
C LYS A 364 4.83 -32.15 3.45
N SER A 365 5.38 -32.67 2.35
CA SER A 365 6.09 -31.90 1.33
C SER A 365 5.19 -30.79 0.76
N ILE A 366 5.77 -29.62 0.45
CA ILE A 366 5.07 -28.50 -0.21
C ILE A 366 4.43 -28.96 -1.53
N PHE A 367 5.06 -29.90 -2.24
CA PHE A 367 4.49 -30.52 -3.45
C PHE A 367 3.21 -31.32 -3.18
N GLN A 368 3.07 -31.95 -2.00
CA GLN A 368 1.85 -32.69 -1.63
C GLN A 368 0.70 -31.77 -1.21
N ARG A 369 1.00 -30.52 -0.83
CA ARG A 369 -0.04 -29.49 -0.58
C ARG A 369 -0.51 -28.82 -1.87
N LEU A 370 0.38 -28.68 -2.86
CA LEU A 370 0.05 -28.12 -4.18
C LEU A 370 -0.74 -29.08 -5.09
N LEU A 371 -0.76 -30.38 -4.79
CA LEU A 371 -1.51 -31.39 -5.55
C LEU A 371 -2.93 -31.66 -5.00
N LYS A 372 -3.40 -30.86 -4.03
CA LYS A 372 -4.76 -30.95 -3.45
C LYS A 372 -5.55 -29.63 -3.46
N LEU A 373 -5.07 -28.66 -4.22
CA LEU A 373 -5.82 -27.49 -4.69
C LEU A 373 -5.85 -27.56 -6.22
#